data_AF-A0A195B683-F1
#
_entry.id   AF-A0A195B683-F1
#
_cell.length_a   1.000
_cell.length_b   1.000
_cell.length_c   1.000
_cell.angle_alpha   90.00
_cell.angle_beta   90.00
_cell.angle_gamma   90.00
#
_symmetry.space_group_name_H-M   'P 1'
#
loop_
_entity.id
_entity.type
_entity.pdbx_description
1 polymer ?
#
loop_
_entity_poly.entity_id
_entity_poly.type
_entity_poly.pdbx_seq_one_letter_code
_entity_poly.pdbx_strand_id
1 'polypeptide(L)'
;MSLSNQMFKCDCIKTNNLTKDELNRITDDVNKALIDPKGNELFESYLSQFKFLDGLVSLRLYNTCSEILNEKQNRSSQSNLSEESLELLITKVKMIKKTIEEEDITAIDFHIMTDLNKALEAKNKEKLLGVLERIKEECQNSLRDLHQNFRYLFRQSVTDIQLSSLDILPETLRRQVQKTWHQKYDALLSQNEQLKRQIVALDCAMKQKQKEVCLTIAVSYLYLNHRV
;
A
#
# COMPACT_ATOMS: atom_id res chain seq x y z
N MET A 1 -0.17 -2.45 -27.79
CA MET A 1 -0.08 -1.91 -26.42
C MET A 1 -0.51 -3.01 -25.47
N SER A 2 0.42 -3.88 -25.07
CA SER A 2 0.15 -4.98 -24.14
C SER A 2 0.85 -4.65 -22.83
N LEU A 3 0.07 -4.37 -21.79
CA LEU A 3 0.53 -4.36 -20.40
C LEU A 3 0.88 -5.81 -20.06
N SER A 4 2.12 -6.19 -20.39
CA SER A 4 2.68 -7.47 -20.01
C SER A 4 2.65 -7.58 -18.49
N ASN A 5 2.05 -8.66 -18.01
CA ASN A 5 2.09 -9.16 -16.65
C ASN A 5 3.52 -9.22 -16.09
N GLN A 6 4.09 -8.08 -15.72
CA GLN A 6 5.12 -8.03 -14.69
C GLN A 6 4.42 -8.33 -13.38
N MET A 7 4.23 -9.62 -13.15
CA MET A 7 4.12 -10.20 -11.82
C MET A 7 5.25 -9.56 -11.01
N PHE A 8 4.91 -8.64 -10.11
CA PHE A 8 5.86 -8.02 -9.19
C PHE A 8 6.43 -9.15 -8.33
N LYS A 9 7.46 -9.84 -8.85
CA LYS A 9 8.36 -10.67 -8.07
C LYS A 9 9.08 -9.70 -7.16
N CYS A 10 8.43 -9.44 -6.04
CA CYS A 10 8.98 -8.60 -5.03
C CYS A 10 10.04 -9.44 -4.34
N ASP A 11 11.28 -9.44 -4.84
CA ASP A 11 12.48 -9.82 -4.06
C ASP A 11 12.71 -8.84 -2.88
N CYS A 12 11.68 -8.08 -2.52
CA CYS A 12 11.76 -6.68 -2.17
C CYS A 12 12.23 -6.44 -0.76
N ILE A 13 12.03 -7.40 0.14
CA ILE A 13 12.27 -7.14 1.54
C ILE A 13 12.89 -8.39 2.09
N LYS A 14 14.19 -8.27 2.38
CA LYS A 14 14.94 -9.27 3.13
C LYS A 14 14.29 -9.39 4.50
N THR A 15 13.22 -10.18 4.60
CA THR A 15 12.64 -10.63 5.88
C THR A 15 13.56 -11.69 6.48
N ASN A 16 14.88 -11.44 6.45
CA ASN A 16 15.90 -12.34 6.96
C ASN A 16 15.50 -12.68 8.40
N ASN A 17 15.05 -13.92 8.58
CA ASN A 17 14.72 -14.52 9.86
C ASN A 17 13.52 -13.90 10.62
N LEU A 18 12.50 -13.35 9.96
CA LEU A 18 11.23 -13.02 10.64
C LEU A 18 10.24 -14.19 10.55
N THR A 19 9.76 -14.64 11.70
CA THR A 19 8.63 -15.57 11.77
C THR A 19 7.33 -14.88 11.35
N LYS A 20 6.34 -15.67 10.92
CA LYS A 20 5.00 -15.15 10.57
C LYS A 20 4.36 -14.38 11.71
N ASP A 21 4.58 -14.82 12.94
CA ASP A 21 4.01 -14.19 14.13
C ASP A 21 4.71 -12.87 14.47
N GLU A 22 6.03 -12.78 14.32
CA GLU A 22 6.76 -11.52 14.44
C GLU A 22 6.35 -10.54 13.35
N LEU A 23 6.21 -11.01 12.11
CA LEU A 23 5.77 -10.16 11.01
C LEU A 23 4.34 -9.67 11.23
N ASN A 24 3.43 -10.53 11.67
CA ASN A 24 2.08 -10.12 12.04
C ASN A 24 2.13 -9.10 13.18
N ARG A 25 2.91 -9.35 14.24
CA ARG A 25 3.06 -8.41 15.36
C ARG A 25 3.50 -7.03 14.90
N ILE A 26 4.47 -6.97 14.00
CA ILE A 26 5.08 -5.73 13.50
C ILE A 26 4.15 -5.01 12.51
N THR A 27 3.48 -5.74 11.61
CA THR A 27 2.68 -5.16 10.50
C THR A 27 1.19 -5.06 10.81
N ASP A 28 0.75 -5.41 12.02
CA ASP A 28 -0.67 -5.43 12.37
C ASP A 28 -1.26 -4.02 12.42
N ASP A 29 -0.49 -3.06 12.94
CA ASP A 29 -0.89 -1.67 13.11
C ASP A 29 0.30 -0.74 12.82
N VAL A 30 0.01 0.43 12.26
CA VAL A 30 1.04 1.42 11.92
C VAL A 30 1.86 1.83 13.15
N ASN A 31 1.23 1.97 14.34
CA ASN A 31 1.97 2.26 15.57
C ASN A 31 2.98 1.17 15.89
N LYS A 32 2.58 -0.10 15.75
CA LYS A 32 3.45 -1.24 16.06
C LYS A 32 4.64 -1.27 15.10
N ALA A 33 4.41 -1.00 13.82
CA ALA A 33 5.46 -0.91 12.82
C ALA A 33 6.43 0.23 13.12
N LEU A 34 5.91 1.39 13.55
CA LEU A 34 6.72 2.58 13.81
C LEU A 34 7.49 2.53 15.13
N ILE A 35 6.94 1.87 16.16
CA ILE A 35 7.58 1.73 17.48
C ILE A 35 8.63 0.61 17.50
N ASP A 36 8.39 -0.49 16.77
CA ASP A 36 9.34 -1.59 16.68
C ASP A 36 10.54 -1.18 15.78
N PRO A 37 11.79 -1.21 16.27
CA PRO A 37 12.94 -0.77 15.47
C PRO A 37 13.09 -1.51 14.14
N LYS A 38 12.78 -2.82 14.15
CA LYS A 38 12.85 -3.66 12.96
C LYS A 38 11.66 -3.38 12.04
N GLY A 39 10.48 -3.13 12.59
CA GLY A 39 9.33 -2.64 11.84
C GLY A 39 9.58 -1.31 11.14
N ASN A 40 10.22 -0.39 11.82
CA ASN A 40 10.54 0.94 11.33
C ASN A 40 11.54 0.85 10.16
N GLU A 41 12.61 0.07 10.32
CA GLU A 41 13.61 -0.18 9.26
C GLU A 41 13.00 -0.85 8.01
N LEU A 42 12.11 -1.83 8.22
CA LEU A 42 11.41 -2.50 7.13
C LEU A 42 10.48 -1.55 6.38
N PHE A 43 9.77 -0.69 7.13
CA PHE A 43 8.87 0.29 6.55
C PHE A 43 9.64 1.39 5.82
N GLU A 44 10.76 1.86 6.36
CA GLU A 44 11.68 2.79 5.67
C GLU A 44 12.21 2.19 4.36
N SER A 45 12.66 0.94 4.40
CA SER A 45 13.14 0.21 3.22
C SER A 45 12.06 0.13 2.14
N TYR A 46 10.83 -0.15 2.55
CA TYR A 46 9.66 -0.15 1.68
C TYR A 46 9.43 1.23 1.05
N LEU A 47 9.37 2.29 1.87
CA LEU A 47 9.13 3.65 1.38
C LEU A 47 10.22 4.10 0.39
N SER A 48 11.49 3.78 0.68
CA SER A 48 12.63 4.07 -0.18
C SER A 48 12.57 3.33 -1.50
N GLN A 49 12.28 2.03 -1.48
CA GLN A 49 12.22 1.19 -2.67
C GLN A 49 11.13 1.67 -3.65
N PHE A 50 9.96 2.01 -3.14
CA PHE A 50 8.84 2.48 -3.94
C PHE A 50 8.84 4.00 -4.17
N LYS A 51 9.89 4.70 -3.69
CA LYS A 51 10.09 6.14 -3.86
C LYS A 51 8.94 7.00 -3.31
N PHE A 52 8.37 6.58 -2.18
CA PHE A 52 7.39 7.37 -1.44
C PHE A 52 8.12 8.47 -0.65
N LEU A 53 8.51 9.55 -1.33
CA LEU A 53 9.29 10.65 -0.75
C LEU A 53 8.56 11.30 0.44
N ASP A 54 7.29 11.68 0.28
CA ASP A 54 6.47 12.27 1.37
C ASP A 54 6.34 11.32 2.56
N GLY A 55 6.28 10.02 2.29
CA GLY A 55 6.27 8.97 3.31
C GLY A 55 7.60 8.89 4.06
N LEU A 56 8.74 8.95 3.36
CA LEU A 56 10.06 8.97 3.99
C LEU A 56 10.24 10.19 4.89
N VAL A 57 9.82 11.36 4.43
CA VAL A 57 9.91 12.59 5.21
C VAL A 57 8.99 12.51 6.42
N SER A 58 7.75 12.03 6.25
CA SER A 58 6.81 11.80 7.37
C SER A 58 7.36 10.81 8.40
N LEU A 59 8.03 9.73 7.94
CA LEU A 59 8.65 8.73 8.80
C LEU A 59 9.83 9.34 9.59
N ARG A 60 10.71 10.09 8.93
CA ARG A 60 11.83 10.78 9.57
C ARG A 60 11.35 11.77 10.63
N LEU A 61 10.30 12.52 10.30
CA LEU A 61 9.70 13.50 11.21
C LEU A 61 9.05 12.81 12.43
N TYR A 62 8.31 11.73 12.21
CA TYR A 62 7.78 10.88 13.27
C TYR A 62 8.89 10.37 14.20
N ASN A 63 9.96 9.80 13.63
CA ASN A 63 11.08 9.24 14.39
C ASN A 63 11.75 10.33 15.24
N THR A 64 12.04 11.49 14.65
CA THR A 64 12.63 12.63 15.37
C THR A 64 11.75 13.11 16.52
N CYS A 65 10.43 13.24 16.30
CA CYS A 65 9.51 13.65 17.36
C CYS A 65 9.43 12.60 18.47
N SER A 66 9.37 11.32 18.11
CA SER A 66 9.32 10.19 19.04
C SER A 66 10.58 10.13 19.92
N GLU A 67 11.77 10.32 19.35
CA GLU A 67 13.03 10.40 20.09
C GLU A 67 13.03 11.54 21.12
N ILE A 68 12.61 12.74 20.71
CA ILE A 68 12.55 13.91 21.61
C ILE A 68 11.59 13.66 22.77
N LEU A 69 10.42 13.07 22.50
CA LEU A 69 9.41 12.77 23.52
C LEU A 69 9.91 11.68 24.49
N ASN A 70 10.53 10.62 23.98
CA ASN A 70 11.06 9.51 24.79
C ASN A 70 12.26 9.92 25.67
N GLU A 71 13.18 10.75 25.15
CA GLU A 71 14.29 11.30 25.94
C GLU A 71 13.81 12.09 27.17
N LYS A 72 12.66 12.77 27.06
CA LYS A 72 12.07 13.53 28.17
C LYS A 72 11.31 12.64 29.14
N GLN A 73 10.62 11.60 28.67
CA GLN A 73 9.97 10.61 29.53
C GLN A 73 11.00 9.97 30.48
N ASN A 74 12.16 9.57 29.95
CA ASN A 74 13.22 8.90 30.70
C ASN A 74 13.98 9.83 31.67
N ARG A 75 14.05 11.14 31.40
CA ARG A 75 14.67 12.14 32.29
C ARG A 75 13.72 12.69 33.36
N SER A 76 12.41 12.48 33.26
CA SER A 76 11.45 12.95 34.27
C SER A 76 11.63 12.31 35.64
N SER A 77 12.27 11.14 35.69
CA SER A 77 12.62 10.41 36.92
C SER A 77 13.83 10.99 37.66
N GLN A 78 14.57 11.93 37.06
CA GLN A 78 15.75 12.56 37.66
C GLN A 78 15.49 14.05 37.88
N SER A 79 15.14 14.38 39.13
CA SER A 79 14.95 15.74 39.61
C SER A 79 16.23 16.57 39.40
N ASN A 80 16.17 17.49 38.43
CA ASN A 80 16.66 18.88 38.47
C ASN A 80 16.67 19.42 37.03
N LEU A 81 15.70 20.27 36.71
CA LEU A 81 15.54 20.94 35.42
C LEU A 81 16.61 22.03 35.26
N SER A 82 17.66 21.75 34.50
CA SER A 82 18.60 22.76 34.02
C SER A 82 17.99 23.53 32.84
N GLU A 83 18.21 24.85 32.79
CA GLU A 83 17.93 25.77 31.67
C GLU A 83 18.50 25.23 30.33
N GLU A 84 19.62 24.51 30.42
CA GLU A 84 20.28 23.78 29.33
C GLU A 84 19.37 22.72 28.66
N SER A 85 18.46 22.11 29.42
CA SER A 85 17.50 21.11 28.94
C SER A 85 16.38 21.71 28.08
N LEU A 86 16.01 22.95 28.36
CA LEU A 86 15.01 23.70 27.59
C LEU A 86 15.62 24.27 26.32
N GLU A 87 16.84 24.82 26.39
CA GLU A 87 17.53 25.35 25.22
C GLU A 87 17.85 24.24 24.19
N LEU A 88 18.23 23.05 24.67
CA LEU A 88 18.37 21.86 23.83
C LEU A 88 17.04 21.46 23.15
N LEU A 89 15.92 21.50 23.89
CA LEU A 89 14.59 21.20 23.33
C LEU A 89 14.22 22.22 22.26
N ILE A 90 14.40 23.51 22.52
CA ILE A 90 14.14 24.58 21.55
C ILE A 90 14.99 24.38 20.29
N THR A 91 16.25 23.98 20.45
CA THR A 91 17.16 23.70 19.33
C THR A 91 16.65 22.54 18.47
N LYS A 92 16.26 21.42 19.09
CA LYS A 92 15.68 20.26 18.38
C LYS A 92 14.37 20.62 17.69
N VAL A 93 13.49 21.39 18.33
CA VAL A 93 12.22 21.83 17.74
C VAL A 93 12.45 22.78 16.56
N LYS A 94 13.46 23.66 16.62
CA LYS A 94 13.86 24.50 15.48
C LYS A 94 14.34 23.68 14.29
N MET A 95 15.06 22.58 14.53
CA MET A 95 15.44 21.66 13.45
C MET A 95 14.22 21.02 12.80
N ILE A 96 13.25 20.55 13.59
CA ILE A 96 11.98 20.01 13.08
C ILE A 96 11.27 21.04 12.21
N LYS A 97 11.11 22.28 12.71
CA LYS A 97 10.49 23.36 11.95
C LYS A 97 11.17 23.54 10.59
N LYS A 98 12.50 23.62 10.58
CA LYS A 98 13.30 23.78 9.37
C LYS A 98 13.05 22.63 8.38
N THR A 99 13.02 21.38 8.85
CA THR A 99 12.71 20.22 8.01
C THR A 99 11.31 20.29 7.38
N ILE A 100 10.30 20.72 8.14
CA ILE A 100 8.93 20.88 7.62
C ILE A 100 8.88 21.96 6.52
N GLU A 101 9.59 23.08 6.71
CA GLU A 101 9.65 24.17 5.75
C GLU A 101 10.46 23.82 4.48
N GLU A 102 11.54 23.05 4.61
CA GLU A 102 12.41 22.67 3.48
C GLU A 102 11.81 21.56 2.60
N GLU A 103 11.09 20.61 3.20
CA GLU A 103 10.57 19.42 2.52
C GLU A 103 9.09 19.54 2.09
N ASP A 104 8.46 20.70 2.30
CA ASP A 104 7.05 21.02 1.96
C ASP A 104 6.07 19.89 2.33
N ILE A 105 6.10 19.48 3.60
CA ILE A 105 5.38 18.30 4.08
C ILE A 105 3.87 18.56 4.07
N THR A 106 3.17 17.97 3.10
CA THR A 106 1.71 18.07 2.96
C THR A 106 0.93 17.50 4.15
N ALA A 107 1.55 16.59 4.92
CA ALA A 107 0.95 16.00 6.12
C ALA A 107 0.82 17.00 7.28
N ILE A 108 1.59 18.09 7.29
CA ILE A 108 1.54 19.08 8.36
C ILE A 108 0.76 20.30 7.89
N ASP A 109 -0.40 20.51 8.51
CA ASP A 109 -1.24 21.64 8.15
C ASP A 109 -0.67 22.98 8.64
N PHE A 110 -1.23 24.06 8.09
CA PHE A 110 -0.85 25.43 8.46
C PHE A 110 -1.12 25.75 9.95
N HIS A 111 -2.10 25.11 10.57
CA HIS A 111 -2.46 25.36 11.96
C HIS A 111 -1.42 24.79 12.93
N ILE A 112 -0.90 23.59 12.66
CA ILE A 112 0.19 22.96 13.41
C ILE A 112 1.47 23.79 13.27
N MET A 113 1.78 24.27 12.07
CA MET A 113 2.92 25.17 11.87
C MET A 113 2.76 26.48 12.65
N THR A 114 1.56 27.05 12.67
CA THR A 114 1.25 28.27 13.45
C THR A 114 1.41 28.03 14.96
N ASP A 115 0.92 26.89 15.45
CA ASP A 115 1.04 26.51 16.86
C ASP A 115 2.50 26.25 17.25
N LEU A 116 3.29 25.64 16.36
CA LEU A 116 4.73 25.44 16.53
C LEU A 116 5.47 26.77 16.69
N ASN A 117 5.16 27.75 15.85
CA ASN A 117 5.73 29.10 15.94
C ASN A 117 5.38 29.78 17.26
N LYS A 118 4.10 29.75 17.67
CA LYS A 118 3.66 30.30 18.95
C LYS A 118 4.33 29.62 20.15
N ALA A 119 4.53 28.29 20.08
CA ALA A 119 5.20 27.54 21.13
C ALA A 119 6.69 27.90 21.24
N LEU A 120 7.37 28.08 20.10
CA LEU A 120 8.77 28.52 20.03
C LEU A 120 8.95 29.95 20.56
N GLU A 121 8.05 30.87 20.21
CA GLU A 121 8.08 32.25 20.71
C GLU A 121 7.83 32.32 22.21
N ALA A 122 6.86 31.55 22.72
CA ALA A 122 6.54 31.50 24.13
C ALA A 122 7.62 30.80 24.98
N LYS A 123 8.58 30.11 24.35
CA LYS A 123 9.60 29.25 24.99
C LYS A 123 9.03 28.33 26.07
N ASN A 124 7.79 27.90 25.89
CA ASN A 124 7.06 27.14 26.89
C ASN A 124 7.23 25.64 26.59
N LYS A 125 7.86 24.93 27.53
CA LYS A 125 8.14 23.49 27.42
C LYS A 125 6.88 22.67 27.13
N GLU A 126 5.80 22.86 27.89
CA GLU A 126 4.57 22.09 27.75
C GLU A 126 3.93 22.32 26.38
N LYS A 127 3.90 23.58 25.92
CA LYS A 127 3.41 23.91 24.58
C LYS A 127 4.25 23.28 23.48
N LEU A 128 5.58 23.29 23.61
CA LEU A 128 6.48 22.65 22.65
C LEU A 128 6.23 21.14 22.58
N LEU A 129 6.10 20.47 23.73
CA LEU A 129 5.81 19.03 23.77
C LEU A 129 4.42 18.72 23.18
N GLY A 130 3.39 19.49 23.51
CA GLY A 130 2.04 19.27 22.97
C GLY A 130 1.93 19.53 21.46
N VAL A 131 2.79 20.37 20.88
CA VAL A 131 2.87 20.51 19.42
C VAL A 131 3.65 19.34 18.79
N LEU A 132 4.72 18.86 19.43
CA LEU A 132 5.46 17.69 18.94
C LEU A 132 4.61 16.42 18.95
N GLU A 133 3.75 16.23 19.95
CA GLU A 133 2.79 15.12 20.00
C GLU A 133 1.80 15.19 18.83
N ARG A 134 1.26 16.39 18.54
CA ARG A 134 0.37 16.58 17.39
C ARG A 134 1.07 16.34 16.05
N ILE A 135 2.29 16.83 15.88
CA ILE A 135 3.09 16.54 14.66
C ILE A 135 3.30 15.03 14.50
N LYS A 136 3.65 14.34 15.59
CA LYS A 136 3.83 12.88 15.59
C LYS A 136 2.53 12.16 15.16
N GLU A 137 1.38 12.56 15.69
CA GLU A 137 0.08 11.98 15.34
C GLU A 137 -0.27 12.19 13.87
N GLU A 138 -0.06 13.39 13.33
CA GLU A 138 -0.31 13.66 11.91
C GLU A 138 0.61 12.87 10.98
N CYS A 139 1.91 12.78 11.29
CA CYS A 139 2.83 11.92 10.53
C CYS A 139 2.41 10.45 10.58
N GLN A 140 1.94 9.97 11.73
CA GLN A 140 1.45 8.61 11.85
C GLN A 140 0.18 8.37 11.02
N ASN A 141 -0.72 9.36 10.98
CA ASN A 141 -1.94 9.30 10.17
C ASN A 141 -1.62 9.31 8.68
N SER A 142 -0.69 10.15 8.22
CA SER A 142 -0.27 10.18 6.81
C SER A 142 0.40 8.88 6.37
N LEU A 143 1.11 8.21 7.29
CA LEU A 143 1.74 6.91 7.04
C LEU A 143 0.76 5.73 7.05
N ARG A 144 -0.47 5.91 7.54
CA ARG A 144 -1.44 4.80 7.71
C ARG A 144 -1.79 4.13 6.39
N ASP A 145 -2.02 4.91 5.34
CA ASP A 145 -2.41 4.39 4.02
C ASP A 145 -1.23 3.66 3.36
N LEU A 146 -0.02 4.21 3.47
CA LEU A 146 1.20 3.56 3.01
C LEU A 146 1.50 2.28 3.79
N HIS A 147 1.23 2.27 5.10
CA HIS A 147 1.36 1.09 5.95
C HIS A 147 0.36 0.00 5.57
N GLN A 148 -0.83 0.34 5.11
CA GLN A 148 -1.81 -0.65 4.64
C GLN A 148 -1.30 -1.38 3.39
N ASN A 149 -0.70 -0.65 2.45
CA ASN A 149 -0.07 -1.23 1.26
C ASN A 149 1.16 -2.08 1.61
N PHE A 150 1.99 -1.59 2.53
CA PHE A 150 3.09 -2.33 3.13
C PHE A 150 2.60 -3.67 3.71
N ARG A 151 1.59 -3.66 4.59
CA ARG A 151 1.01 -4.87 5.19
C ARG A 151 0.51 -5.86 4.14
N TYR A 152 -0.14 -5.38 3.08
CA TYR A 152 -0.62 -6.23 2.00
C TYR A 152 0.53 -6.94 1.27
N LEU A 153 1.56 -6.19 0.87
CA LEU A 153 2.71 -6.73 0.13
C LEU A 153 3.51 -7.73 0.97
N PHE A 154 3.68 -7.48 2.27
CA PHE A 154 4.36 -8.42 3.16
C PHE A 154 3.56 -9.67 3.46
N ARG A 155 2.23 -9.57 3.53
CA ARG A 155 1.38 -10.76 3.67
C ARG A 155 1.38 -11.61 2.41
N GLN A 156 1.41 -10.98 1.23
CA GLN A 156 1.52 -11.69 -0.03
C GLN A 156 2.90 -12.32 -0.24
N SER A 157 3.98 -11.63 0.11
CA SER A 157 5.32 -12.22 0.02
C SER A 157 5.47 -13.44 0.94
N VAL A 158 4.79 -13.49 2.10
CA VAL A 158 4.77 -14.69 2.96
C VAL A 158 3.97 -15.83 2.34
N THR A 159 2.89 -15.55 1.59
CA THR A 159 2.19 -16.61 0.84
C THR A 159 3.00 -17.12 -0.35
N ASP A 160 3.78 -16.26 -1.01
CA ASP A 160 4.69 -16.65 -2.09
C ASP A 160 5.96 -17.35 -1.58
N ILE A 161 6.45 -16.97 -0.39
CA ILE A 161 7.48 -17.70 0.35
C ILE A 161 6.92 -19.04 0.84
N GLN A 162 5.63 -19.17 1.17
CA GLN A 162 5.03 -20.49 1.47
C GLN A 162 4.85 -21.37 0.22
N LEU A 163 4.63 -20.77 -0.95
CA LEU A 163 4.71 -21.49 -2.23
C LEU A 163 6.15 -21.86 -2.61
N SER A 164 7.13 -21.06 -2.20
CA SER A 164 8.57 -21.31 -2.44
C SER A 164 9.19 -22.21 -1.36
N SER A 165 8.65 -22.24 -0.14
CA SER A 165 9.03 -23.14 0.95
C SER A 165 8.33 -24.49 0.85
N LEU A 166 7.65 -24.76 -0.26
CA LEU A 166 7.17 -26.07 -0.65
C LEU A 166 8.31 -27.00 -1.12
N ASP A 167 9.54 -26.75 -0.67
CA ASP A 167 10.68 -27.66 -0.79
C ASP A 167 10.55 -28.92 0.10
N ILE A 168 9.35 -29.19 0.64
CA ILE A 168 8.98 -30.53 1.13
C ILE A 168 7.55 -30.89 0.71
N LEU A 169 7.14 -30.61 -0.52
CA LEU A 169 6.13 -31.46 -1.15
C LEU A 169 6.88 -32.63 -1.81
N PRO A 170 6.60 -33.90 -1.45
CA PRO A 170 7.14 -35.04 -2.17
C PRO A 170 6.99 -34.82 -3.68
N GLU A 171 8.06 -35.06 -4.44
CA GLU A 171 8.12 -34.81 -5.90
C GLU A 171 6.91 -35.41 -6.65
N THR A 172 6.33 -36.48 -6.11
CA THR A 172 5.09 -37.11 -6.55
C THR A 172 3.87 -36.19 -6.48
N LEU A 173 3.68 -35.50 -5.35
CA LEU A 173 2.59 -34.53 -5.17
C LEU A 173 2.80 -33.29 -6.03
N ARG A 174 4.05 -32.82 -6.19
CA ARG A 174 4.36 -31.68 -7.07
C ARG A 174 3.97 -31.97 -8.52
N ARG A 175 4.35 -33.14 -9.03
CA ARG A 175 3.97 -33.61 -10.36
C ARG A 175 2.47 -33.78 -10.50
N GLN A 176 1.78 -34.24 -9.46
CA GLN A 176 0.34 -34.42 -9.49
C GLN A 176 -0.40 -33.09 -9.55
N VAL A 177 -0.02 -32.11 -8.72
CA VAL A 177 -0.59 -30.77 -8.76
C VAL A 177 -0.33 -30.11 -10.11
N GLN A 178 0.90 -30.19 -10.62
CA GLN A 178 1.24 -29.65 -11.93
C GLN A 178 0.42 -30.32 -13.03
N LYS A 179 0.28 -31.65 -13.02
CA LYS A 179 -0.55 -32.39 -13.98
C LYS A 179 -2.02 -31.97 -13.92
N THR A 180 -2.60 -31.87 -12.72
CA THR A 180 -3.98 -31.43 -12.54
C THR A 180 -4.19 -30.00 -13.00
N TRP A 181 -3.21 -29.13 -12.77
CA TRP A 181 -3.27 -27.74 -13.22
C TRP A 181 -3.24 -27.63 -14.74
N HIS A 182 -2.33 -28.34 -15.42
CA HIS A 182 -2.29 -28.39 -16.89
C HIS A 182 -3.58 -28.97 -17.47
N GLN A 183 -4.09 -30.07 -16.90
CA GLN A 183 -5.36 -30.66 -17.32
C GLN A 183 -6.54 -29.68 -17.21
N LYS A 184 -6.62 -28.93 -16.11
CA LYS A 184 -7.67 -27.92 -15.92
C LYS A 184 -7.51 -26.75 -16.89
N TYR A 185 -6.27 -26.32 -17.11
CA TYR A 185 -5.97 -25.24 -18.06
C TYR A 185 -6.35 -25.63 -19.49
N ASP A 186 -5.96 -26.82 -19.94
CA ASP A 186 -6.28 -27.33 -21.27
C ASP A 186 -7.78 -27.53 -21.47
N ALA A 187 -8.48 -28.02 -20.45
CA ALA A 187 -9.94 -28.16 -20.48
C ALA A 187 -10.64 -26.79 -20.61
N LEU A 188 -10.19 -25.78 -19.86
CA LEU A 188 -10.72 -24.42 -19.96
C LEU A 188 -10.41 -23.77 -21.31
N LEU A 189 -9.22 -24.04 -21.87
CA LEU A 189 -8.84 -23.55 -23.19
C LEU A 189 -9.74 -24.15 -24.27
N SER A 190 -9.95 -25.47 -24.23
CA SER A 190 -10.85 -26.19 -25.13
C SER A 190 -12.29 -25.69 -25.04
N GLN A 191 -12.79 -25.46 -23.81
CA GLN A 191 -14.12 -24.91 -23.59
C GLN A 191 -14.26 -23.50 -24.17
N ASN A 192 -13.24 -22.64 -24.00
CA ASN A 192 -13.22 -21.31 -24.59
C ASN A 192 -13.24 -21.33 -26.12
N GLU A 193 -12.50 -22.25 -26.75
CA GLU A 193 -12.52 -22.42 -28.20
C GLU A 193 -13.89 -22.89 -28.69
N GLN A 194 -14.53 -23.81 -27.99
CA GLN A 194 -15.87 -24.28 -28.33
C GLN A 194 -16.91 -23.16 -28.21
N LEU A 195 -16.87 -22.37 -27.14
CA LEU A 195 -17.75 -21.21 -26.95
C LEU A 195 -17.56 -20.17 -28.07
N LYS A 196 -16.32 -19.89 -28.47
CA LYS A 196 -16.02 -19.01 -29.61
C LYS A 196 -16.67 -19.51 -30.90
N ARG A 197 -16.59 -20.82 -31.18
CA ARG A 197 -17.24 -21.43 -32.36
C ARG A 197 -18.76 -21.32 -32.30
N GLN A 198 -19.36 -21.54 -31.12
CA GLN A 198 -20.80 -21.40 -30.92
C GLN A 198 -21.28 -19.96 -31.15
N ILE A 199 -20.54 -18.97 -30.65
CA ILE A 199 -20.84 -17.54 -30.87
C ILE A 199 -20.86 -17.22 -32.37
N VAL A 200 -19.85 -17.68 -33.12
CA VAL A 200 -19.79 -17.46 -34.58
C VAL A 200 -20.95 -18.14 -35.29
N ALA A 201 -21.29 -19.37 -34.92
CA ALA A 201 -22.43 -20.09 -35.52
C ALA A 201 -23.76 -19.38 -35.26
N LEU A 202 -23.97 -18.89 -34.02
CA LEU A 202 -25.14 -18.09 -33.66
C LEU A 202 -25.22 -16.79 -34.45
N ASP A 203 -24.11 -16.07 -34.61
CA ASP A 203 -24.06 -14.83 -35.39
C ASP A 203 -24.41 -15.07 -36.87
N CYS A 204 -23.91 -16.15 -37.47
CA CYS A 204 -24.29 -16.56 -38.82
C CYS A 204 -25.80 -16.86 -38.94
N ALA A 205 -26.36 -17.61 -38.00
CA ALA A 205 -27.78 -17.96 -37.99
C ALA A 205 -28.67 -16.72 -37.81
N MET A 206 -28.29 -15.80 -36.92
CA MET A 206 -28.98 -14.52 -36.74
C MET A 206 -28.97 -13.69 -38.01
N LYS A 207 -27.82 -13.55 -38.68
CA LYS A 207 -27.71 -12.82 -39.95
C LYS A 207 -28.59 -13.43 -41.04
N GLN A 208 -28.69 -14.76 -41.09
CA GLN A 208 -29.59 -15.43 -42.04
C GLN A 208 -31.06 -15.15 -41.73
N LYS A 209 -31.47 -15.26 -40.45
CA LYS A 209 -32.84 -14.94 -40.04
C LYS A 209 -33.20 -13.47 -40.27
N GLN A 210 -32.26 -12.56 -40.05
CA GLN A 210 -32.44 -11.14 -40.34
C GLN A 210 -32.69 -10.89 -41.83
N LYS A 211 -31.95 -11.56 -42.73
CA LYS A 211 -32.20 -11.50 -44.18
C LYS A 211 -33.58 -12.00 -44.56
N GLU A 212 -34.02 -13.13 -44.00
CA GLU A 212 -35.37 -13.67 -44.24
C GLU A 212 -36.45 -12.67 -43.84
N VAL A 213 -36.35 -12.09 -42.64
CA VAL A 213 -37.28 -11.05 -42.16
C VAL A 213 -37.28 -9.82 -43.08
N CYS A 214 -36.11 -9.31 -43.47
CA CYS A 214 -36.00 -8.19 -44.41
C CYS A 214 -36.70 -8.49 -45.75
N LEU A 215 -36.53 -9.70 -46.30
CA LEU A 215 -37.18 -10.11 -47.54
C LEU A 215 -38.70 -10.20 -47.39
N THR A 216 -39.20 -10.79 -46.31
CA THR A 216 -40.65 -10.86 -46.04
C THR A 216 -41.27 -9.47 -45.93
N ILE A 217 -40.60 -8.54 -45.24
CA ILE A 217 -41.04 -7.14 -45.13
C ILE A 217 -41.08 -6.50 -46.52
N ALA A 218 -40.01 -6.60 -47.31
CA ALA A 218 -39.94 -6.02 -48.65
C ALA A 218 -41.04 -6.56 -49.59
N VAL A 219 -41.27 -7.87 -49.61
CA VAL A 219 -42.34 -8.49 -50.40
C VAL A 219 -43.72 -7.99 -49.95
N SER A 220 -43.95 -7.87 -48.64
CA SER A 220 -45.22 -7.35 -48.10
C SER A 220 -45.47 -5.90 -48.51
N TYR A 221 -44.45 -5.05 -48.50
CA TYR A 221 -44.54 -3.65 -48.98
C TYR A 221 -44.83 -3.58 -50.49
N LEU A 222 -44.16 -4.40 -51.31
CA LEU A 222 -44.41 -4.45 -52.76
C LEU A 222 -45.84 -4.92 -53.07
N TYR A 223 -46.34 -5.93 -52.35
CA TYR A 223 -47.69 -6.46 -52.55
C TYR A 223 -48.78 -5.46 -52.15
N LEU A 224 -48.55 -4.68 -51.09
CA LEU A 224 -49.47 -3.61 -50.67
C LEU A 224 -49.48 -2.43 -51.65
N ASN A 225 -48.32 -2.04 -52.19
CA ASN A 225 -48.22 -0.94 -53.17
C ASN A 225 -48.76 -1.30 -54.56
N HIS A 226 -48.81 -2.58 -54.94
CA HIS A 226 -49.37 -3.02 -56.22
C HIS A 226 -50.89 -3.23 -56.22
N ARG A 227 -51.54 -3.11 -55.05
CA ARG A 227 -53.00 -3.28 -54.85
C ARG A 227 -53.77 -1.95 -54.75
N VAL A 228 -53.09 -0.82 -54.95
CA VAL A 228 -53.63 0.54 -55.07
C VAL A 228 -53.60 0.94 -56.54
#